data_AF-A0A7D7QAV4-F1
#
_entry.id   AF-A0A7D7QAV4-F1
#
_cell.length_a   1.000
_cell.length_b   1.000
_cell.length_c   1.000
_cell.angle_alpha   90.00
_cell.angle_beta   90.00
_cell.angle_gamma   90.00
#
_symmetry.space_group_name_H-M   'P 1'
#
loop_
_entity.id
_entity.type
_entity.pdbx_description
1 polymer ?
#
loop_
_entity_poly.entity_id
_entity_poly.type
_entity_poly.pdbx_seq_one_letter_code
_entity_poly.pdbx_strand_id
1 'polypeptide(L)'
;MKNLSRIFIVLLTFILWLGGLSPAFADDKTVLGVTSLYSTSEQQEQGVKVYKDILRYGIATPFSLPPDFQIPATKAEFDQKVVPGLIKVLGDGSVTKAWFDFQAGEAQIATKELFSIDAPLGQKIYSVVAGKPLQQCPLKIQDTQIDFFLDSDKAVERAKELDEQGYFIYVSPVKELRKKVLDALYEQYSGSNNPSCFLVNGTTQKITVDFQDPDIYPLLPPQLQSPGKNKPLVFLPKSGSEFLYVVNARQLSS
;
A
#
# COMPACT_ATOMS: atom_id res chain seq x y z
N MET A 1 0.08 33.82 -17.19
CA MET A 1 -0.77 33.34 -16.07
C MET A 1 -1.99 32.55 -16.57
N LYS A 2 -1.81 31.37 -17.18
CA LYS A 2 -2.93 30.48 -17.59
C LYS A 2 -2.77 29.01 -17.16
N ASN A 3 -1.65 28.65 -16.54
CA ASN A 3 -1.36 27.26 -16.13
C ASN A 3 -1.60 26.98 -14.63
N LEU A 4 -1.80 28.02 -13.81
CA LEU A 4 -2.13 27.87 -12.38
C LEU A 4 -3.60 27.52 -12.13
N SER A 5 -4.53 27.98 -12.98
CA SER A 5 -5.96 27.69 -12.80
C SER A 5 -6.33 26.23 -13.10
N ARG A 6 -5.60 25.53 -13.97
CA ARG A 6 -5.89 24.10 -14.26
C ARG A 6 -5.46 23.18 -13.11
N ILE A 7 -4.38 23.51 -12.41
CA ILE A 7 -3.87 22.73 -11.26
C ILE A 7 -4.83 22.86 -10.07
N PHE A 8 -5.40 24.05 -9.84
CA PHE A 8 -6.39 24.26 -8.79
C PHE A 8 -7.72 23.54 -9.04
N ILE A 9 -8.14 23.41 -10.30
CA ILE A 9 -9.40 22.73 -10.65
C ILE A 9 -9.30 21.21 -10.42
N VAL A 10 -8.16 20.59 -10.73
CA VAL A 10 -7.95 19.15 -10.47
C VAL A 10 -7.87 18.84 -8.97
N LEU A 11 -7.23 19.73 -8.19
CA LEU A 11 -7.17 19.62 -6.72
C LEU A 11 -8.57 19.77 -6.08
N LEU A 12 -9.38 20.72 -6.57
CA LEU A 12 -10.73 20.90 -6.05
C LEU A 12 -11.66 19.75 -6.43
N THR A 13 -11.56 19.17 -7.63
CA THR A 13 -12.40 18.03 -8.00
C THR A 13 -12.07 16.77 -7.20
N PHE A 14 -10.79 16.56 -6.84
CA PHE A 14 -10.40 15.43 -5.98
C PHE A 14 -10.88 15.62 -4.54
N ILE A 15 -10.93 16.87 -4.03
CA ILE A 15 -11.45 17.19 -2.69
C ILE A 15 -12.98 17.23 -2.66
N LEU A 16 -13.64 17.66 -3.73
CA LEU A 16 -15.11 17.72 -3.83
C LEU A 16 -15.76 16.36 -4.12
N TRP A 17 -15.02 15.39 -4.66
CA TRP A 17 -15.47 13.98 -4.75
C TRP A 17 -15.37 13.23 -3.42
N LEU A 18 -14.75 13.81 -2.39
CA LEU A 18 -14.81 13.33 -1.00
C LEU A 18 -16.10 13.79 -0.30
N GLY A 19 -17.10 14.23 -1.07
CA GLY A 19 -18.34 14.81 -0.59
C GLY A 19 -19.20 13.81 0.16
N GLY A 20 -19.16 13.89 1.48
CA GLY A 20 -20.11 13.20 2.35
C GLY A 20 -19.74 13.13 3.83
N LEU A 21 -18.94 14.05 4.37
CA LEU A 21 -18.72 14.12 5.82
C LEU A 21 -19.77 15.06 6.44
N SER A 22 -20.87 14.49 6.94
CA SER A 22 -21.64 15.13 8.00
C SER A 22 -20.73 15.28 9.23
N PRO A 23 -20.56 16.49 9.80
CA PRO A 23 -19.77 16.68 11.00
C PRO A 23 -20.65 16.36 12.21
N ALA A 24 -20.90 15.07 12.44
CA ALA A 24 -21.48 14.58 13.67
C ALA A 24 -20.92 13.18 13.92
N PHE A 25 -20.10 13.05 14.97
CA PHE A 25 -19.36 11.86 15.40
C PHE A 25 -18.02 11.60 14.70
N ALA A 26 -17.09 12.56 14.82
CA ALA A 26 -15.67 12.22 14.80
C ALA A 26 -15.32 11.60 16.16
N ASP A 27 -15.35 10.27 16.25
CA ASP A 27 -14.68 9.50 17.30
C ASP A 27 -13.20 9.37 16.88
N ASP A 28 -12.26 9.55 17.82
CA ASP A 28 -10.79 9.48 17.63
C ASP A 28 -10.26 8.09 17.18
N LYS A 29 -11.13 7.22 16.64
CA LYS A 29 -10.90 5.78 16.44
C LYS A 29 -10.77 5.34 14.98
N THR A 30 -10.97 6.24 14.02
CA THR A 30 -10.90 5.86 12.60
C THR A 30 -9.46 5.84 12.12
N VAL A 31 -8.97 4.68 11.68
CA VAL A 31 -7.67 4.53 11.01
C VAL A 31 -7.94 4.21 9.55
N LEU A 32 -7.61 5.14 8.65
CA LEU A 32 -7.79 4.98 7.20
C LEU A 32 -6.55 4.35 6.56
N GLY A 33 -6.76 3.28 5.79
CA GLY A 33 -5.82 2.77 4.79
C GLY A 33 -6.22 3.18 3.39
N VAL A 34 -5.24 3.47 2.53
CA VAL A 34 -5.47 3.86 1.14
C VAL A 34 -4.52 3.07 0.24
N THR A 35 -5.07 2.45 -0.81
CA THR A 35 -4.29 1.85 -1.89
C THR A 35 -4.69 2.49 -3.22
N SER A 36 -3.73 3.11 -3.88
CA SER A 36 -3.94 3.84 -5.13
C SER A 36 -2.99 3.34 -6.21
N LEU A 37 -3.49 3.20 -7.44
CA LEU A 37 -2.71 2.80 -8.61
C LEU A 37 -2.50 4.00 -9.52
N TYR A 38 -1.30 4.10 -10.06
CA TYR A 38 -0.91 5.13 -11.02
C TYR A 38 -0.33 4.50 -12.28
N SER A 39 -0.48 5.20 -13.41
CA SER A 39 0.03 4.73 -14.71
C SER A 39 1.49 5.15 -14.94
N THR A 40 1.98 6.17 -14.24
CA THR A 40 3.35 6.68 -14.40
C THR A 40 4.00 6.99 -13.05
N SER A 41 5.34 7.06 -13.05
CA SER A 41 6.14 7.46 -11.88
C SER A 41 5.78 8.86 -11.39
N GLU A 42 5.55 9.82 -12.29
CA GLU A 42 5.27 11.22 -11.92
C GLU A 42 3.91 11.34 -11.21
N GLN A 43 2.92 10.56 -11.65
CA GLN A 43 1.63 10.47 -10.98
C GLN A 43 1.76 9.85 -9.58
N GLN A 44 2.58 8.80 -9.46
CA GLN A 44 2.87 8.17 -8.17
C GLN A 44 3.57 9.14 -7.22
N GLU A 45 4.60 9.87 -7.67
CA GLU A 45 5.30 10.87 -6.87
C GLU A 45 4.34 11.95 -6.36
N GLN A 46 3.42 12.41 -7.21
CA GLN A 46 2.39 13.36 -6.79
C GLN A 46 1.44 12.74 -5.75
N GLY A 47 1.07 11.46 -5.90
CA GLY A 47 0.30 10.71 -4.90
C GLY A 47 1.05 10.61 -3.57
N VAL A 48 2.32 10.24 -3.59
CA VAL A 48 3.20 10.18 -2.41
C VAL A 48 3.25 11.53 -1.71
N LYS A 49 3.44 12.63 -2.45
CA LYS A 49 3.44 13.98 -1.89
C LYS A 49 2.13 14.31 -1.18
N VAL A 50 0.99 13.94 -1.77
CA VAL A 50 -0.32 14.14 -1.13
C VAL A 50 -0.42 13.35 0.16
N TYR A 51 -0.20 12.04 0.13
CA TYR A 51 -0.37 11.21 1.32
C TYR A 51 0.67 11.51 2.40
N LYS A 52 1.96 11.64 2.05
CA LYS A 52 3.07 11.82 2.99
C LYS A 52 3.20 13.25 3.50
N ASP A 53 3.21 14.24 2.60
CA ASP A 53 3.60 15.61 2.96
C ASP A 53 2.40 16.48 3.36
N ILE A 54 1.25 16.25 2.72
CA ILE A 54 0.02 17.01 2.99
C ILE A 54 -0.80 16.31 4.09
N LEU A 55 -1.12 15.02 3.91
CA LEU A 55 -1.98 14.27 4.82
C LEU A 55 -1.23 13.61 5.99
N ARG A 56 0.11 13.56 5.94
CA ARG A 56 0.97 13.01 7.00
C ARG A 56 0.74 11.51 7.27
N TYR A 57 0.44 10.74 6.23
CA TYR A 57 0.27 9.29 6.31
C TYR A 57 1.63 8.59 6.23
N GLY A 58 1.71 7.42 6.86
CA GLY A 58 2.81 6.48 6.63
C GLY A 58 2.65 5.82 5.26
N ILE A 59 3.72 5.78 4.48
CA ILE A 59 3.74 5.14 3.15
C ILE A 59 4.49 3.81 3.27
N ALA A 60 3.79 2.70 3.07
CA ALA A 60 4.40 1.38 3.04
C ALA A 60 5.00 1.06 1.67
N THR A 61 4.37 1.55 0.59
CA THR A 61 4.86 1.43 -0.79
C THR A 61 4.42 2.67 -1.56
N PRO A 62 5.26 3.32 -2.38
CA PRO A 62 6.70 3.10 -2.48
C PRO A 62 7.40 3.37 -1.14
N PHE A 63 8.38 2.54 -0.84
CA PHE A 63 9.21 2.71 0.35
C PHE A 63 10.40 3.60 -0.02
N SER A 64 10.44 4.78 0.60
CA SER A 64 11.55 5.73 0.45
C SER A 64 11.95 6.33 1.79
N LEU A 65 13.26 6.50 1.96
CA LEU A 65 13.83 7.21 3.09
C LEU A 65 13.69 8.73 2.88
N PRO A 66 13.63 9.53 3.96
CA PRO A 66 13.71 10.98 3.86
C PRO A 66 14.97 11.43 3.09
N PRO A 67 14.94 12.57 2.37
CA PRO A 67 16.07 13.03 1.54
C PRO A 67 17.42 13.12 2.27
N ASP A 68 17.40 13.47 3.56
CA ASP A 68 18.62 13.65 4.38
C ASP A 68 18.97 12.41 5.22
N PHE A 69 18.24 11.31 5.04
CA PHE A 69 18.44 10.11 5.82
C PHE A 69 19.65 9.31 5.30
N GLN A 70 20.62 9.08 6.18
CA GLN A 70 21.75 8.20 5.90
C GLN A 70 21.48 6.81 6.46
N ILE A 71 21.56 5.80 5.59
CA ILE A 71 21.50 4.39 6.01
C ILE A 71 22.75 4.10 6.87
N PRO A 72 22.60 3.61 8.11
CA PRO A 72 23.74 3.34 8.97
C PRO A 72 24.74 2.35 8.37
N ALA A 73 26.02 2.61 8.59
CA ALA A 73 27.11 1.78 8.05
C ALA A 73 27.16 0.38 8.66
N THR A 74 26.58 0.17 9.84
CA THR A 74 26.56 -1.12 10.53
C THR A 74 25.14 -1.64 10.74
N LYS A 75 24.99 -2.97 10.64
CA LYS A 75 23.71 -3.64 10.85
C LYS A 75 23.13 -3.38 12.25
N ALA A 76 23.99 -3.34 13.27
CA ALA A 76 23.60 -3.07 14.65
C ALA A 76 22.97 -1.68 14.81
N GLU A 77 23.56 -0.65 14.20
CA GLU A 77 22.98 0.70 14.23
C GLU A 77 21.68 0.79 13.43
N PHE A 78 21.61 0.10 12.28
CA PHE A 78 20.38 0.01 11.49
C PHE A 78 19.23 -0.63 12.30
N ASP A 79 19.50 -1.76 12.95
CA ASP A 79 18.51 -2.46 13.78
C ASP A 79 18.04 -1.63 14.97
N GLN A 80 18.94 -0.89 15.60
CA GLN A 80 18.61 -0.11 16.79
C GLN A 80 17.93 1.23 16.47
N LYS A 81 18.44 1.97 15.47
CA LYS A 81 18.05 3.37 15.22
C LYS A 81 16.98 3.51 14.14
N VAL A 82 16.88 2.55 13.21
CA VAL A 82 16.10 2.73 11.98
C VAL A 82 14.90 1.80 11.93
N VAL A 83 15.13 0.50 12.14
CA VAL A 83 14.10 -0.54 12.02
C VAL A 83 12.83 -0.23 12.84
N PRO A 84 12.88 0.20 14.11
CA PRO A 84 11.67 0.45 14.89
C PRO A 84 10.74 1.50 14.26
N GLY A 85 11.32 2.57 13.72
CA GLY A 85 10.56 3.64 13.06
C GLY A 85 9.94 3.16 11.73
N LEU A 86 10.71 2.44 10.92
CA LEU A 86 10.23 1.92 9.64
C LEU A 86 9.13 0.86 9.82
N ILE A 87 9.27 -0.04 10.80
CA ILE A 87 8.24 -1.01 11.15
C ILE A 87 6.93 -0.32 11.53
N LYS A 88 7.00 0.81 12.27
CA LYS A 88 5.83 1.61 12.61
C LYS A 88 5.15 2.19 11.36
N VAL A 89 5.93 2.69 10.39
CA VAL A 89 5.43 3.23 9.12
C VAL A 89 4.75 2.14 8.29
N LEU A 90 5.45 1.02 8.06
CA LEU A 90 4.96 -0.16 7.36
C LEU A 90 3.63 -0.67 7.95
N GLY A 91 3.53 -0.73 9.28
CA GLY A 91 2.26 -0.97 9.95
C GLY A 91 1.84 -2.43 10.06
N ASP A 92 0.95 -2.69 11.01
CA ASP A 92 0.38 -4.01 11.27
C ASP A 92 -0.76 -4.38 10.31
N GLY A 93 -1.04 -3.51 9.34
CA GLY A 93 -2.13 -3.67 8.37
C GLY A 93 -3.52 -3.42 8.92
N SER A 94 -3.66 -3.06 10.20
CA SER A 94 -4.97 -2.88 10.82
C SER A 94 -5.54 -1.48 10.53
N VAL A 95 -6.76 -1.45 9.97
CA VAL A 95 -7.49 -0.23 9.60
C VAL A 95 -8.96 -0.40 9.95
N THR A 96 -9.69 0.70 10.15
CA THR A 96 -11.15 0.67 10.33
C THR A 96 -11.89 1.05 9.05
N LYS A 97 -11.18 1.66 8.08
CA LYS A 97 -11.68 1.96 6.74
C LYS A 97 -10.56 1.78 5.73
N ALA A 98 -10.85 1.20 4.57
CA ALA A 98 -9.90 1.06 3.47
C ALA A 98 -10.45 1.66 2.18
N TRP A 99 -9.65 2.48 1.51
CA TRP A 99 -9.97 3.13 0.24
C TRP A 99 -9.13 2.58 -0.90
N PHE A 100 -9.77 2.45 -2.06
CA PHE A 100 -9.20 1.82 -3.24
C PHE A 100 -9.41 2.68 -4.48
N ASP A 101 -8.31 3.23 -4.99
CA ASP A 101 -8.28 3.93 -6.28
C ASP A 101 -7.52 3.09 -7.32
N PHE A 102 -8.26 2.22 -8.01
CA PHE A 102 -7.67 1.27 -8.95
C PHE A 102 -7.82 1.69 -10.43
N GLN A 103 -8.20 2.95 -10.66
CA GLN A 103 -8.53 3.51 -11.98
C GLN A 103 -7.41 3.41 -13.02
N ALA A 104 -6.15 3.45 -12.59
CA ALA A 104 -5.01 3.35 -13.49
C ALA A 104 -4.80 1.93 -14.04
N GLY A 105 -5.24 0.91 -13.31
CA GLY A 105 -5.10 -0.50 -13.70
C GLY A 105 -6.13 -0.93 -14.74
N GLU A 106 -5.71 -1.77 -15.67
CA GLU A 106 -6.64 -2.57 -16.46
C GLU A 106 -7.12 -3.74 -15.59
N ALA A 107 -8.36 -3.62 -15.11
CA ALA A 107 -9.00 -4.64 -14.30
C ALA A 107 -9.50 -5.78 -15.20
N GLN A 108 -9.14 -7.02 -14.86
CA GLN A 108 -9.66 -8.21 -15.57
C GLN A 108 -11.15 -8.45 -15.31
N ILE A 109 -11.73 -7.79 -14.30
CA ILE A 109 -13.16 -7.81 -13.99
C ILE A 109 -13.56 -6.37 -13.71
N ALA A 110 -14.64 -5.92 -14.34
CA ALA A 110 -15.02 -4.51 -14.44
C ALA A 110 -15.20 -3.84 -13.07
N THR A 111 -14.15 -3.16 -12.60
CA THR A 111 -14.30 -1.97 -11.77
C THR A 111 -13.12 -1.04 -11.98
N LYS A 112 -13.44 0.17 -12.43
CA LYS A 112 -12.52 1.30 -12.51
C LYS A 112 -13.01 2.41 -11.60
N GLU A 113 -13.85 2.12 -10.61
CA GLU A 113 -14.41 3.15 -9.74
C GLU A 113 -13.67 3.17 -8.41
N LEU A 114 -13.49 4.38 -7.86
CA LEU A 114 -13.06 4.55 -6.48
C LEU A 114 -14.10 3.90 -5.56
N PHE A 115 -13.65 3.10 -4.61
CA PHE A 115 -14.54 2.54 -3.59
C PHE A 115 -13.87 2.45 -2.23
N SER A 116 -14.68 2.19 -1.22
CA SER A 116 -14.22 1.95 0.13
C SER A 116 -14.94 0.76 0.75
N ILE A 117 -14.27 0.15 1.71
CA ILE A 117 -14.90 -0.78 2.66
C ILE A 117 -14.69 -0.24 4.07
N ASP A 118 -15.69 -0.45 4.91
CA ASP A 118 -15.68 -0.08 6.32
C ASP A 118 -15.65 -1.37 7.16
N ALA A 119 -14.81 -1.39 8.19
CA ALA A 119 -14.82 -2.49 9.15
C ALA A 119 -16.17 -2.50 9.90
N PRO A 120 -16.69 -3.67 10.30
CA PRO A 120 -17.84 -3.71 11.19
C PRO A 120 -17.59 -2.93 12.48
N LEU A 121 -18.67 -2.44 13.12
CA LEU A 121 -18.58 -1.58 14.29
C LEU A 121 -17.73 -2.23 15.40
N GLY A 122 -16.70 -1.50 15.85
CA GLY A 122 -15.77 -1.96 16.89
C GLY A 122 -14.71 -2.96 16.42
N GLN A 123 -14.67 -3.31 15.13
CA GLN A 123 -13.71 -4.22 14.54
C GLN A 123 -12.66 -3.49 13.69
N LYS A 124 -11.69 -4.24 13.18
CA LYS A 124 -10.68 -3.79 12.22
C LYS A 124 -10.63 -4.74 11.04
N ILE A 125 -10.22 -4.20 9.89
CA ILE A 125 -9.77 -4.97 8.74
C ILE A 125 -8.25 -5.05 8.83
N TYR A 126 -7.71 -6.26 8.74
CA TYR A 126 -6.29 -6.55 8.64
C TYR A 126 -5.94 -6.74 7.17
N SER A 127 -4.99 -5.94 6.69
CA SER A 127 -4.44 -6.06 5.35
C SER A 127 -3.06 -6.73 5.37
N VAL A 128 -2.82 -7.59 4.39
CA VAL A 128 -1.49 -8.11 4.07
C VAL A 128 -1.10 -7.52 2.72
N VAL A 129 0.00 -6.78 2.67
CA VAL A 129 0.55 -6.20 1.42
C VAL A 129 1.93 -6.80 1.22
N ALA A 130 2.09 -7.50 0.11
CA ALA A 130 3.31 -8.22 -0.20
C ALA A 130 3.73 -8.00 -1.66
N GLY A 131 5.04 -7.99 -1.91
CA GLY A 131 5.58 -7.88 -3.28
C GLY A 131 6.63 -8.94 -3.55
N LYS A 132 6.49 -9.65 -4.66
CA LYS A 132 7.49 -10.59 -5.14
C LYS A 132 8.64 -9.82 -5.78
N PRO A 133 9.84 -9.81 -5.17
CA PRO A 133 10.94 -8.98 -5.65
C PRO A 133 11.49 -9.48 -6.98
N LEU A 134 11.79 -8.55 -7.89
CA LEU A 134 12.73 -8.77 -8.99
C LEU A 134 14.13 -8.36 -8.49
N GLN A 135 15.14 -9.21 -8.67
CA GLN A 135 16.52 -8.92 -8.24
C GLN A 135 17.16 -7.82 -9.11
N GLN A 136 16.78 -6.57 -8.88
CA GLN A 136 17.30 -5.37 -9.52
C GLN A 136 17.21 -4.18 -8.55
N CYS A 137 18.06 -3.17 -8.72
CA CYS A 137 18.03 -1.94 -7.92
C CYS A 137 17.70 -0.72 -8.80
N PRO A 138 16.73 0.15 -8.44
CA PRO A 138 15.79 0.02 -7.32
C PRO A 138 14.94 -1.25 -7.39
N LEU A 139 14.52 -1.75 -6.22
CA LEU A 139 13.74 -2.97 -6.15
C LEU A 139 12.40 -2.76 -6.87
N LYS A 140 12.21 -3.49 -7.98
CA LYS A 140 10.91 -3.59 -8.65
C LYS A 140 10.22 -4.87 -8.23
N ILE A 141 8.91 -4.86 -8.35
CA ILE A 141 8.04 -5.95 -7.93
C ILE A 141 7.51 -6.65 -9.18
N GLN A 142 7.61 -7.97 -9.21
CA GLN A 142 7.01 -8.77 -10.26
C GLN A 142 5.48 -8.81 -10.08
N ASP A 143 5.06 -9.09 -8.86
CA ASP A 143 3.66 -9.30 -8.51
C ASP A 143 3.41 -8.78 -7.09
N THR A 144 2.37 -7.97 -6.94
CA THR A 144 1.92 -7.44 -5.66
C THR A 144 0.65 -8.18 -5.24
N GLN A 145 0.66 -8.73 -4.03
CA GLN A 145 -0.50 -9.36 -3.40
C GLN A 145 -1.03 -8.42 -2.31
N ILE A 146 -2.34 -8.23 -2.30
CA ILE A 146 -3.05 -7.43 -1.29
C ILE A 146 -4.25 -8.24 -0.82
N ASP A 147 -4.19 -8.75 0.40
CA ASP A 147 -5.23 -9.60 0.97
C ASP A 147 -5.86 -8.90 2.19
N PHE A 148 -7.15 -9.15 2.44
CA PHE A 148 -7.89 -8.54 3.56
C PHE A 148 -8.57 -9.61 4.41
N PHE A 149 -8.65 -9.35 5.71
CA PHE A 149 -9.25 -10.25 6.70
C PHE A 149 -9.89 -9.46 7.85
N LEU A 150 -10.96 -9.96 8.46
CA LEU A 150 -11.42 -9.47 9.78
C LEU A 150 -10.75 -10.22 10.94
N ASP A 151 -10.22 -11.42 10.68
CA ASP A 151 -9.48 -12.23 11.62
C ASP A 151 -7.97 -11.98 11.49
N SER A 152 -7.33 -11.56 12.57
CA SER A 152 -5.88 -11.30 12.58
C SER A 152 -5.05 -12.57 12.39
N ASP A 153 -5.54 -13.72 12.84
CA ASP A 153 -4.80 -14.98 12.75
C ASP A 153 -4.75 -15.49 11.30
N LYS A 154 -5.85 -15.32 10.54
CA LYS A 154 -5.86 -15.56 9.09
C LYS A 154 -4.88 -14.63 8.35
N ALA A 155 -4.83 -13.35 8.73
CA ALA A 155 -3.86 -12.42 8.14
C ALA A 155 -2.40 -12.81 8.46
N VAL A 156 -2.14 -13.34 9.67
CA VAL A 156 -0.83 -13.87 10.05
C VAL A 156 -0.46 -15.11 9.24
N GLU A 157 -1.39 -16.05 9.09
CA GLU A 157 -1.21 -17.26 8.28
C GLU A 157 -0.88 -16.88 6.83
N ARG A 158 -1.71 -16.02 6.23
CA ARG A 158 -1.51 -15.56 4.85
C ARG A 158 -0.15 -14.87 4.64
N ALA A 159 0.27 -14.03 5.59
CA ALA A 159 1.57 -13.38 5.51
C ALA A 159 2.73 -14.38 5.52
N LYS A 160 2.62 -15.46 6.29
CA LYS A 160 3.63 -16.55 6.33
C LYS A 160 3.64 -17.36 5.05
N GLU A 161 2.47 -17.72 4.52
CA GLU A 161 2.37 -18.42 3.23
C GLU A 161 3.03 -17.63 2.09
N LEU A 162 2.78 -16.32 2.03
CA LEU A 162 3.38 -15.44 1.02
C LEU A 162 4.90 -15.33 1.22
N ASP A 163 5.38 -15.27 2.46
CA ASP A 163 6.81 -15.27 2.77
C ASP A 163 7.49 -16.56 2.30
N GLU A 164 6.88 -17.72 2.53
CA GLU A 164 7.35 -19.03 2.04
C GLU A 164 7.40 -19.10 0.51
N GLN A 165 6.52 -18.37 -0.17
CA GLN A 165 6.51 -18.22 -1.64
C GLN A 165 7.52 -17.19 -2.16
N GLY A 166 8.32 -16.59 -1.26
CA GLY A 166 9.37 -15.64 -1.58
C GLY A 166 8.90 -14.20 -1.76
N TYR A 167 7.72 -13.83 -1.25
CA TYR A 167 7.27 -12.44 -1.25
C TYR A 167 7.90 -11.65 -0.10
N PHE A 168 8.17 -10.38 -0.34
CA PHE A 168 8.49 -9.41 0.71
C PHE A 168 7.20 -8.88 1.31
N ILE A 169 7.02 -9.09 2.62
CA ILE A 169 5.82 -8.68 3.36
C ILE A 169 5.98 -7.26 3.91
N TYR A 170 5.41 -6.27 3.24
CA TYR A 170 5.51 -4.85 3.62
C TYR A 170 4.56 -4.48 4.74
N VAL A 171 3.32 -5.00 4.70
CA VAL A 171 2.27 -4.69 5.66
C VAL A 171 1.68 -6.01 6.14
N SER A 172 1.71 -6.25 7.46
CA SER A 172 1.06 -7.42 8.07
C SER A 172 1.11 -7.34 9.60
N PRO A 173 0.27 -8.11 10.32
CA PRO A 173 0.38 -8.22 11.77
C PRO A 173 1.72 -8.78 12.25
N VAL A 174 2.47 -9.48 11.39
CA VAL A 174 3.73 -10.15 11.74
C VAL A 174 4.91 -9.18 11.62
N LYS A 175 5.37 -8.68 12.78
CA LYS A 175 6.46 -7.69 12.85
C LYS A 175 7.77 -8.23 12.27
N GLU A 176 8.04 -9.50 12.49
CA GLU A 176 9.26 -10.19 12.11
C GLU A 176 9.39 -10.27 10.58
N LEU A 177 8.28 -10.49 9.87
CA LEU A 177 8.28 -10.52 8.40
C LEU A 177 8.53 -9.14 7.80
N ARG A 178 7.95 -8.08 8.40
CA ARG A 178 8.27 -6.70 8.02
C ARG A 178 9.74 -6.36 8.28
N LYS A 179 10.31 -6.86 9.39
CA LYS A 179 11.74 -6.71 9.68
C LYS A 179 12.59 -7.45 8.65
N LYS A 180 12.21 -8.67 8.27
CA LYS A 180 12.89 -9.48 7.25
C LYS A 180 13.04 -8.73 5.93
N VAL A 181 12.02 -7.97 5.51
CA VAL A 181 12.10 -7.09 4.32
C VAL A 181 13.16 -6.01 4.51
N LEU A 182 13.15 -5.30 5.64
CA LEU A 182 14.13 -4.26 5.94
C LEU A 182 15.56 -4.80 6.01
N ASP A 183 15.73 -5.99 6.58
CA ASP A 183 17.01 -6.70 6.64
C ASP A 183 17.51 -7.04 5.23
N ALA A 184 16.64 -7.59 4.37
CA ALA A 184 16.99 -7.90 2.98
C ALA A 184 17.37 -6.65 2.17
N LEU A 185 16.64 -5.54 2.31
CA LEU A 185 16.98 -4.27 1.68
C LEU A 185 18.33 -3.75 2.18
N TYR A 186 18.61 -3.88 3.48
CA TYR A 186 19.88 -3.48 4.06
C TYR A 186 21.04 -4.33 3.53
N GLU A 187 20.89 -5.64 3.45
CA GLU A 187 21.91 -6.55 2.89
C GLU A 187 22.23 -6.23 1.43
N GLN A 188 21.22 -5.95 0.61
CA GLN A 188 21.41 -5.51 -0.78
C GLN A 188 22.17 -4.19 -0.87
N TYR A 189 21.81 -3.23 -0.01
CA TYR A 189 22.55 -1.97 0.11
C TYR A 189 24.00 -2.20 0.53
N SER A 190 24.25 -2.94 1.62
CA SER A 190 25.60 -3.17 2.14
C SER A 190 26.50 -3.94 1.17
N GLY A 191 25.93 -4.88 0.41
CA GLY A 191 26.67 -5.64 -0.60
C GLY A 191 27.05 -4.84 -1.86
N SER A 192 26.29 -3.79 -2.18
CA SER A 192 26.48 -2.97 -3.40
C SER A 192 27.03 -1.57 -3.13
N ASN A 193 26.92 -1.09 -1.88
CA ASN A 193 27.07 0.31 -1.48
C ASN A 193 26.23 1.28 -2.34
N ASN A 194 25.13 0.81 -2.93
CA ASN A 194 24.24 1.60 -3.76
C ASN A 194 22.94 1.92 -2.99
N PRO A 195 22.70 3.17 -2.56
CA PRO A 195 21.50 3.54 -1.82
C PRO A 195 20.19 3.23 -2.55
N SER A 196 20.19 3.15 -3.88
CA SER A 196 18.98 2.80 -4.64
C SER A 196 18.51 1.37 -4.38
N CYS A 197 19.40 0.47 -3.93
CA CYS A 197 19.04 -0.89 -3.53
C CYS A 197 18.22 -0.93 -2.22
N PHE A 198 18.17 0.15 -1.45
CA PHE A 198 17.32 0.26 -0.27
C PHE A 198 15.94 0.86 -0.57
N LEU A 199 15.63 1.11 -1.85
CA LEU A 199 14.37 1.75 -2.28
C LEU A 199 13.45 0.75 -2.95
N VAL A 200 12.16 0.80 -2.59
CA VAL A 200 11.08 0.11 -3.31
C VAL A 200 10.23 1.18 -3.96
N ASN A 201 10.30 1.31 -5.28
CA ASN A 201 9.59 2.37 -5.98
C ASN A 201 8.11 2.04 -6.26
N GLY A 202 7.59 0.92 -5.71
CA GLY A 202 6.19 0.51 -5.92
C GLY A 202 5.84 0.16 -7.37
N THR A 203 6.84 0.01 -8.23
CA THR A 203 6.67 -0.44 -9.60
C THR A 203 6.35 -1.94 -9.61
N THR A 204 5.23 -2.32 -10.21
CA THR A 204 4.75 -3.70 -10.25
C THR A 204 4.11 -4.07 -11.59
N GLN A 205 4.31 -5.30 -12.06
CA GLN A 205 3.76 -5.76 -13.34
C GLN A 205 2.33 -6.30 -13.21
N LYS A 206 1.96 -6.72 -12.00
CA LYS A 206 0.66 -7.31 -11.69
C LYS A 206 0.30 -7.01 -10.25
N ILE A 207 -0.96 -6.65 -10.03
CA ILE A 207 -1.51 -6.51 -8.68
C ILE A 207 -2.70 -7.44 -8.56
N THR A 208 -2.66 -8.29 -7.56
CA THR A 208 -3.75 -9.18 -7.20
C THR A 208 -4.30 -8.72 -5.86
N VAL A 209 -5.60 -8.43 -5.82
CA VAL A 209 -6.30 -8.00 -4.62
C VAL A 209 -7.33 -9.06 -4.27
N ASP A 210 -7.14 -9.72 -3.13
CA ASP A 210 -7.99 -10.80 -2.67
C ASP A 210 -9.01 -10.29 -1.64
N PHE A 211 -10.28 -10.46 -1.99
CA PHE A 211 -11.43 -10.15 -1.14
C PHE A 211 -12.26 -11.41 -0.83
N GLN A 212 -11.78 -12.61 -1.17
CA GLN A 212 -12.57 -13.84 -1.13
C GLN A 212 -12.90 -14.33 0.28
N ASP A 213 -12.26 -13.78 1.32
CA ASP A 213 -12.61 -14.10 2.70
C ASP A 213 -14.13 -13.84 2.92
N PRO A 214 -14.86 -14.81 3.52
CA PRO A 214 -16.31 -14.74 3.66
C PRO A 214 -16.81 -13.56 4.49
N ASP A 215 -15.93 -12.98 5.31
CA ASP A 215 -16.23 -11.82 6.15
C ASP A 215 -15.85 -10.50 5.47
N ILE A 216 -15.14 -10.55 4.33
CA ILE A 216 -14.65 -9.39 3.58
C ILE A 216 -15.46 -9.11 2.33
N TYR A 217 -15.72 -10.08 1.45
CA TYR A 217 -16.47 -9.80 0.22
C TYR A 217 -17.86 -9.17 0.48
N PRO A 218 -18.58 -9.45 1.59
CA PRO A 218 -19.85 -8.77 1.88
C PRO A 218 -19.71 -7.27 2.16
N LEU A 219 -18.51 -6.82 2.54
CA LEU A 219 -18.20 -5.40 2.81
C LEU A 219 -17.96 -4.61 1.53
N LEU A 220 -17.75 -5.29 0.40
CA LEU A 220 -17.57 -4.64 -0.89
C LEU A 220 -18.87 -3.97 -1.37
N PRO A 221 -18.78 -2.93 -2.21
CA PRO A 221 -19.92 -2.41 -2.95
C PRO A 221 -20.68 -3.53 -3.68
N PRO A 222 -22.03 -3.47 -3.79
CA PRO A 222 -22.84 -4.56 -4.34
C PRO A 222 -22.36 -5.11 -5.69
N GLN A 223 -21.89 -4.24 -6.58
CA GLN A 223 -21.38 -4.61 -7.90
C GLN A 223 -20.07 -5.42 -7.85
N LEU A 224 -19.34 -5.37 -6.74
CA LEU A 224 -18.06 -6.07 -6.52
C LEU A 224 -18.18 -7.30 -5.63
N GLN A 225 -19.29 -7.49 -4.91
CA GLN A 225 -19.44 -8.63 -3.99
C GLN A 225 -19.35 -9.98 -4.71
N SER A 226 -20.08 -10.15 -5.82
CA SER A 226 -20.03 -11.40 -6.60
C SER A 226 -18.67 -11.59 -7.28
N PRO A 227 -18.09 -10.59 -8.00
CA PRO A 227 -16.72 -10.67 -8.48
C PRO A 227 -15.69 -11.06 -7.40
N GLY A 228 -15.67 -10.32 -6.29
CA GLY A 228 -14.70 -10.47 -5.20
C GLY A 228 -14.85 -11.76 -4.42
N LYS A 229 -16.06 -12.34 -4.37
CA LYS A 229 -16.29 -13.69 -3.80
C LYS A 229 -15.67 -14.80 -4.66
N ASN A 230 -15.80 -14.68 -5.98
CA ASN A 230 -15.53 -15.80 -6.90
C ASN A 230 -14.06 -15.95 -7.27
N LYS A 231 -13.31 -14.85 -7.32
CA LYS A 231 -11.88 -14.84 -7.63
C LYS A 231 -11.22 -13.53 -7.20
N PRO A 232 -9.88 -13.50 -7.05
CA PRO A 232 -9.17 -12.26 -6.76
C PRO A 232 -9.32 -11.26 -7.91
N LEU A 233 -9.34 -9.97 -7.57
CA LEU A 233 -9.33 -8.90 -8.56
C LEU A 233 -7.89 -8.68 -9.05
N VAL A 234 -7.68 -8.80 -10.36
CA VAL A 234 -6.36 -8.66 -10.97
C VAL A 234 -6.29 -7.39 -11.79
N PHE A 235 -5.26 -6.58 -11.53
CA PHE A 235 -4.97 -5.34 -12.23
C PHE A 235 -3.63 -5.46 -12.96
N LEU A 236 -3.64 -5.10 -14.24
CA LEU A 236 -2.50 -5.10 -15.13
C LEU A 236 -2.23 -3.68 -15.66
N PRO A 237 -1.00 -3.37 -16.09
CA PRO A 237 -0.74 -2.17 -16.88
C PRO A 237 -1.53 -2.22 -18.20
N LYS A 238 -1.88 -1.05 -18.73
CA LYS A 238 -2.65 -0.92 -20.00
C LYS A 238 -1.87 -1.43 -21.22
N SER A 239 -0.56 -1.50 -21.12
CA SER A 239 0.33 -2.07 -22.13
C SER A 239 1.24 -3.13 -21.48
N GLY A 240 1.44 -4.25 -22.16
CA GLY A 240 2.16 -5.41 -21.61
C GLY A 240 3.66 -5.18 -21.30
N SER A 241 4.25 -4.09 -21.79
CA SER A 241 5.63 -3.70 -21.50
C SER A 241 5.75 -2.65 -20.38
N GLU A 242 4.64 -2.19 -19.83
CA GLU A 242 4.60 -1.14 -18.82
C GLU A 242 4.50 -1.73 -17.41
N PHE A 243 4.50 -0.85 -16.41
CA PHE A 243 4.29 -1.19 -15.01
C PHE A 243 3.14 -0.36 -14.47
N LEU A 244 2.48 -0.88 -13.44
CA LEU A 244 1.68 -0.09 -12.53
C LEU A 244 2.56 0.45 -11.40
N TYR A 245 2.16 1.58 -10.86
CA TYR A 245 2.83 2.22 -9.73
C TYR A 245 1.85 2.26 -8.57
N VAL A 246 2.12 1.49 -7.51
CA VAL A 246 1.24 1.44 -6.33
C VAL A 246 1.69 2.46 -5.29
N VAL A 247 0.71 3.11 -4.66
CA VAL A 247 0.88 3.75 -3.36
C VAL A 247 -0.01 3.05 -2.36
N ASN A 248 0.58 2.49 -1.31
CA ASN A 248 -0.10 1.99 -0.13
C ASN A 248 0.26 2.90 1.05
N ALA A 249 -0.75 3.59 1.57
CA ALA A 249 -0.62 4.60 2.61
C ALA A 249 -1.58 4.33 3.76
N ARG A 250 -1.21 4.73 4.97
CA ARG A 250 -2.07 4.60 6.14
C ARG A 250 -1.94 5.78 7.08
N GLN A 251 -3.06 6.18 7.66
CA GLN A 251 -3.05 7.11 8.76
C GLN A 251 -2.27 6.49 9.94
N LEU A 252 -1.30 7.23 10.46
CA LEU A 252 -0.59 6.82 11.66
C LEU A 252 -1.50 7.11 12.85
N SER A 253 -1.77 6.11 13.68
CA SER A 253 -2.44 6.32 14.96
C SER A 253 -1.57 7.28 15.80
N SER A 254 -2.15 8.43 16.16
CA SER A 254 -1.54 9.45 17.03
C SER A 254 -1.25 8.91 18.42
#